data_AF-A0A059C8I2-F1
#
_entry.id   AF-A0A059C8I2-F1
#
_cell.length_a   1.000
_cell.length_b   1.000
_cell.length_c   1.000
_cell.angle_alpha   90.00
_cell.angle_beta   90.00
_cell.angle_gamma   90.00
#
_symmetry.space_group_name_H-M   'P 1'
#
loop_
_entity.id
_entity.type
_entity.pdbx_description
1 polymer ?
#
loop_
_entity_poly.entity_id
_entity_poly.type
_entity_poly.pdbx_seq_one_letter_code
_entity_poly.pdbx_strand_id
1 'polypeptide(L)'
;MERKEPTPSEDPMHGASTSSTSPHGGDSGGGTQKPKGNDHDVFLSSVCPMWSTLFDDLRHGLVIAGIDTFCSKDNADEWIPYVLPQCKISIPIFERGFVNDKSGLRELVHMWKCKRSSGQIVLPIFDEVGPLEVQLLEGESIEEFSRLEGRVDEMELGEWRKALAEVGSLRGWEAEKFAYGYIICHRNII
;
A
#
# COMPACT_ATOMS: atom_id res chain seq x y z
N MET A 1 -7.04 -49.01 35.76
CA MET A 1 -7.56 -49.29 37.12
C MET A 1 -7.36 -48.04 37.98
N GLU A 2 -8.09 -47.93 39.09
CA GLU A 2 -8.32 -46.68 39.83
C GLU A 2 -7.11 -46.09 40.59
N ARG A 3 -7.16 -44.76 40.83
CA ARG A 3 -6.96 -44.01 42.10
C ARG A 3 -6.43 -42.59 41.81
N LYS A 4 -6.76 -41.52 42.54
CA LYS A 4 -7.83 -41.24 43.54
C LYS A 4 -7.97 -39.72 43.73
N GLU A 5 -9.12 -39.25 44.20
CA GLU A 5 -9.41 -37.87 44.68
C GLU A 5 -9.35 -37.79 46.24
N PRO A 6 -9.56 -36.63 46.93
CA PRO A 6 -9.10 -35.23 46.66
C PRO A 6 -8.70 -34.44 47.96
N THR A 7 -8.57 -33.09 47.89
CA THR A 7 -8.75 -32.06 48.98
C THR A 7 -7.75 -31.96 50.17
N PRO A 8 -7.70 -30.85 50.97
CA PRO A 8 -7.88 -29.39 50.68
C PRO A 8 -6.83 -28.49 51.43
N SER A 9 -7.19 -27.22 51.73
CA SER A 9 -6.63 -26.26 52.75
C SER A 9 -5.43 -25.37 52.28
N GLU A 10 -5.27 -24.07 52.63
CA GLU A 10 -6.04 -23.09 53.45
C GLU A 10 -6.04 -21.67 52.81
N ASP A 11 -6.99 -20.79 53.19
CA ASP A 11 -6.97 -19.32 52.94
C ASP A 11 -6.17 -18.57 54.03
N PRO A 12 -5.79 -17.29 53.81
CA PRO A 12 -6.39 -16.26 54.68
C PRO A 12 -6.73 -14.91 54.01
N MET A 13 -7.75 -14.22 54.54
CA MET A 13 -8.23 -12.90 54.11
C MET A 13 -7.74 -11.72 54.98
N HIS A 14 -7.45 -10.58 54.35
CA HIS A 14 -7.55 -9.22 54.92
C HIS A 14 -7.80 -8.19 53.78
N GLY A 15 -8.67 -7.19 53.85
CA GLY A 15 -9.79 -6.94 54.79
C GLY A 15 -10.16 -5.46 54.93
N ALA A 16 -11.41 -5.06 54.55
CA ALA A 16 -12.04 -3.73 54.74
C ALA A 16 -11.36 -2.51 54.03
N SER A 17 -11.96 -1.33 53.78
CA SER A 17 -13.34 -0.79 53.56
C SER A 17 -13.18 0.67 53.02
N THR A 18 -14.14 1.51 52.58
CA THR A 18 -15.62 1.55 52.65
C THR A 18 -16.23 2.41 51.50
N SER A 19 -17.54 2.69 51.55
CA SER A 19 -18.39 3.68 50.84
C SER A 19 -17.77 5.06 50.48
N SER A 20 -18.29 5.84 49.52
CA SER A 20 -19.71 6.22 49.33
C SER A 20 -20.08 6.79 47.94
N THR A 21 -21.29 7.35 47.79
CA THR A 21 -22.09 7.44 46.54
C THR A 21 -22.02 8.75 45.74
N SER A 22 -22.41 8.66 44.45
CA SER A 22 -22.55 9.74 43.46
C SER A 22 -23.67 10.75 43.73
N PRO A 23 -23.76 11.80 42.91
CA PRO A 23 -25.03 12.17 42.26
C PRO A 23 -24.98 12.14 40.72
N HIS A 24 -26.15 12.21 40.08
CA HIS A 24 -26.32 12.23 38.61
C HIS A 24 -25.99 13.59 37.97
N GLY A 25 -25.55 13.52 36.70
CA GLY A 25 -25.55 14.62 35.73
C GLY A 25 -25.18 14.05 34.36
N GLY A 26 -26.17 13.77 33.52
CA GLY A 26 -25.96 13.10 32.23
C GLY A 26 -26.22 14.03 31.05
N ASP A 27 -25.48 13.82 29.96
CA ASP A 27 -25.90 14.22 28.61
C ASP A 27 -25.44 13.16 27.59
N SER A 28 -26.16 13.06 26.48
CA SER A 28 -26.05 11.97 25.51
C SER A 28 -24.97 12.22 24.45
N GLY A 29 -23.73 12.25 24.91
CA GLY A 29 -22.52 12.26 24.08
C GLY A 29 -22.24 10.89 23.44
N GLY A 30 -23.17 10.34 22.66
CA GLY A 30 -23.09 9.04 21.98
C GLY A 30 -22.08 8.97 20.83
N GLY A 31 -20.94 9.66 20.96
CA GLY A 31 -19.83 9.56 20.02
C GLY A 31 -19.14 8.21 20.16
N THR A 32 -19.50 7.26 19.30
CA THR A 32 -18.59 6.17 18.93
C THR A 32 -17.27 6.81 18.50
N GLN A 33 -16.25 6.69 19.34
CA GLN A 33 -14.89 6.97 18.89
C GLN A 33 -14.61 5.96 17.78
N LYS A 34 -14.68 6.40 16.51
CA LYS A 34 -14.07 5.65 15.41
C LYS A 34 -12.64 5.36 15.88
N PRO A 35 -12.19 4.09 15.97
CA PRO A 35 -10.78 3.83 16.26
C PRO A 35 -9.97 4.64 15.24
N LYS A 36 -8.90 5.31 15.68
CA LYS A 36 -8.06 6.11 14.79
C LYS A 36 -7.66 5.22 13.61
N GLY A 37 -8.25 5.50 12.44
CA GLY A 37 -8.03 4.71 11.25
C GLY A 37 -6.63 5.00 10.74
N ASN A 38 -5.89 3.97 10.35
CA ASN A 38 -4.63 4.13 9.63
C ASN A 38 -4.97 4.40 8.14
N ASP A 39 -5.85 5.38 7.92
CA ASP A 39 -6.43 5.79 6.64
C ASP A 39 -5.43 6.70 5.90
N HIS A 40 -4.24 6.17 5.58
CA HIS A 40 -3.18 6.88 4.84
C HIS A 40 -3.76 7.53 3.55
N ASP A 41 -3.16 8.63 3.11
CA ASP A 41 -3.60 9.28 1.86
C ASP A 41 -3.09 8.53 0.63
N VAL A 42 -1.81 8.17 0.63
CA VAL A 42 -1.09 7.63 -0.54
C VAL A 42 -0.41 6.30 -0.21
N PHE A 43 -0.56 5.32 -1.09
CA PHE A 43 0.36 4.19 -1.24
C PHE A 43 1.36 4.51 -2.36
N LEU A 44 2.65 4.64 -2.03
CA LEU A 44 3.72 4.92 -2.99
C LEU A 44 4.54 3.65 -3.24
N SER A 45 4.63 3.25 -4.50
CA SER A 45 5.28 2.04 -4.97
C SER A 45 6.24 2.37 -6.11
N SER A 46 7.44 1.82 -6.06
CA SER A 46 8.32 1.75 -7.23
C SER A 46 8.35 0.28 -7.65
N VAL A 47 7.82 0.01 -8.84
CA VAL A 47 7.71 -1.31 -9.46
C VAL A 47 9.07 -1.61 -10.10
N CYS A 48 10.12 -1.73 -9.27
CA CYS A 48 11.51 -1.84 -9.70
C CYS A 48 12.39 -2.25 -8.50
N PRO A 49 13.44 -3.09 -8.66
CA PRO A 49 14.29 -3.49 -7.54
C PRO A 49 15.19 -2.37 -6.96
N MET A 50 15.42 -1.27 -7.69
CA MET A 50 16.39 -0.22 -7.33
C MET A 50 15.70 1.03 -6.79
N TRP A 51 16.35 1.81 -5.91
CA TRP A 51 15.87 3.16 -5.57
C TRP A 51 16.21 4.12 -6.72
N SER A 52 15.18 4.63 -7.41
CA SER A 52 15.28 5.76 -8.32
C SER A 52 15.27 7.09 -7.55
N THR A 53 15.96 8.10 -8.06
CA THR A 53 15.88 9.47 -7.49
C THR A 53 14.46 10.02 -7.57
N LEU A 54 13.68 9.62 -8.58
CA LEU A 54 12.28 9.99 -8.73
C LEU A 54 11.40 9.50 -7.56
N PHE A 55 11.62 8.27 -7.08
CA PHE A 55 10.90 7.75 -5.91
C PHE A 55 11.20 8.58 -4.66
N ASP A 56 12.47 8.87 -4.39
CA ASP A 56 12.89 9.63 -3.22
C ASP A 56 12.47 11.10 -3.29
N ASP A 57 12.58 11.76 -4.45
CA ASP A 57 12.14 13.14 -4.66
C ASP A 57 10.61 13.27 -4.52
N LEU A 58 9.83 12.35 -5.09
CA LEU A 58 8.37 12.35 -4.96
C LEU A 58 7.95 12.09 -3.51
N ARG A 59 8.56 11.09 -2.85
CA ARG A 59 8.38 10.81 -1.43
C ARG A 59 8.66 12.05 -0.58
N HIS A 60 9.77 12.74 -0.84
CA HIS A 60 10.15 13.95 -0.11
C HIS A 60 9.14 15.09 -0.35
N GLY A 61 8.67 15.27 -1.58
CA GLY A 61 7.62 16.23 -1.93
C GLY A 61 6.28 15.97 -1.23
N LEU A 62 5.83 14.71 -1.17
CA LEU A 62 4.62 14.30 -0.45
C LEU A 62 4.74 14.58 1.06
N VAL A 63 5.88 14.27 1.66
CA VAL A 63 6.17 14.57 3.08
C VAL A 63 6.19 16.07 3.35
N ILE A 64 6.80 16.89 2.48
CA ILE A 64 6.77 18.36 2.59
C ILE A 64 5.34 18.91 2.46
N ALA A 65 4.51 18.31 1.61
CA ALA A 65 3.09 18.66 1.46
C ALA A 65 2.21 18.21 2.65
N GLY A 66 2.75 17.42 3.59
CA GLY A 66 2.02 16.90 4.74
C GLY A 66 1.06 15.75 4.41
N ILE A 67 1.29 15.04 3.30
CA ILE A 67 0.43 13.95 2.80
C ILE A 67 0.87 12.63 3.44
N ASP A 68 -0.04 11.93 4.10
CA ASP A 68 0.28 10.67 4.79
C ASP A 68 0.55 9.55 3.76
N THR A 69 1.81 9.12 3.67
CA THR A 69 2.33 8.31 2.57
C THR A 69 2.97 7.02 3.07
N PHE A 70 2.34 5.88 2.77
CA PHE A 70 2.92 4.56 2.99
C PHE A 70 3.80 4.18 1.78
N CYS A 71 5.10 4.03 2.01
CA CYS A 71 6.07 3.64 0.98
C CYS A 71 6.29 2.12 1.01
N SER A 72 6.17 1.42 -0.13
CA SER A 72 6.35 -0.04 -0.13
C SER A 72 7.76 -0.48 0.26
N LYS A 73 8.80 0.17 -0.28
CA LYS A 73 10.22 -0.11 0.00
C LYS A 73 10.68 0.12 1.46
N ASP A 74 9.84 0.72 2.31
CA ASP A 74 10.10 0.85 3.76
C ASP A 74 9.55 -0.33 4.57
N ASN A 75 8.67 -1.15 3.98
CA ASN A 75 7.79 -2.09 4.66
C ASN A 75 7.92 -3.50 4.06
N ALA A 76 7.50 -4.52 4.80
CA ALA A 76 7.44 -5.88 4.27
C ALA A 76 6.15 -6.10 3.45
N ASP A 77 6.26 -6.81 2.33
CA ASP A 77 5.18 -7.19 1.40
C ASP A 77 3.91 -7.69 2.12
N GLU A 78 4.10 -8.40 3.23
CA GLU A 78 3.04 -9.01 4.06
C GLU A 78 2.05 -7.97 4.64
N TRP A 79 2.44 -6.71 4.80
CA TRP A 79 1.55 -5.63 5.26
C TRP A 79 0.70 -5.03 4.12
N ILE A 80 1.13 -5.17 2.87
CA ILE A 80 0.53 -4.48 1.72
C ILE A 80 -0.95 -4.87 1.51
N PRO A 81 -1.37 -6.14 1.63
CA PRO A 81 -2.79 -6.52 1.55
C PRO A 81 -3.68 -5.90 2.63
N TYR A 82 -3.11 -5.41 3.74
CA TYR A 82 -3.85 -4.79 4.84
C TYR A 82 -3.84 -3.26 4.76
N VAL A 83 -2.71 -2.66 4.35
CA VAL A 83 -2.57 -1.19 4.30
C VAL A 83 -3.08 -0.61 2.98
N LEU A 84 -2.76 -1.23 1.84
CA LEU A 84 -3.12 -0.70 0.52
C LEU A 84 -4.64 -0.46 0.36
N PRO A 85 -5.56 -1.31 0.88
CA PRO A 85 -7.00 -1.03 0.83
C PRO A 85 -7.48 0.16 1.69
N GLN A 86 -6.66 0.64 2.65
CA GLN A 86 -6.95 1.83 3.47
C GLN A 86 -6.49 3.12 2.80
N CYS A 87 -5.55 3.05 1.84
CA CYS A 87 -5.06 4.22 1.10
C CYS A 87 -6.10 4.76 0.10
N LYS A 88 -6.18 6.09 -0.03
CA LYS A 88 -7.13 6.77 -0.94
C LYS A 88 -6.62 6.78 -2.39
N ILE A 89 -5.31 6.92 -2.54
CA ILE A 89 -4.57 6.99 -3.80
C ILE A 89 -3.45 5.94 -3.78
N SER A 90 -3.18 5.31 -4.93
CA SER A 90 -1.98 4.49 -5.16
C SER A 90 -1.17 5.04 -6.33
N ILE A 91 0.14 5.18 -6.16
CA ILE A 91 1.08 5.70 -7.15
C ILE A 91 2.12 4.61 -7.45
N PRO A 92 1.92 3.80 -8.50
CA PRO A 92 2.97 2.96 -9.07
C PRO A 92 3.89 3.79 -9.97
N ILE A 93 5.17 3.84 -9.64
CA ILE A 93 6.24 4.29 -10.55
C ILE A 93 6.76 3.03 -11.28
N PHE A 94 6.62 3.02 -12.60
CA PHE A 94 7.25 2.03 -13.47
C PHE A 94 8.62 2.55 -13.92
N GLU A 95 9.65 1.71 -13.81
CA GLU A 95 11.03 2.02 -14.21
C GLU A 95 11.54 0.92 -15.16
N ARG A 96 12.70 1.15 -15.83
CA ARG A 96 13.29 0.13 -16.71
C ARG A 96 13.49 -1.20 -15.97
N GLY A 97 12.99 -2.28 -16.57
CA GLY A 97 13.09 -3.63 -16.00
C GLY A 97 12.06 -3.96 -14.92
N PHE A 98 10.97 -3.19 -14.80
CA PHE A 98 9.87 -3.40 -13.83
C PHE A 98 9.35 -4.84 -13.77
N VAL A 99 9.36 -5.56 -14.89
CA VAL A 99 8.89 -6.96 -14.97
C VAL A 99 9.75 -7.96 -14.18
N ASN A 100 10.99 -7.60 -13.85
CA ASN A 100 11.86 -8.43 -13.01
C ASN A 100 11.48 -8.37 -11.52
N ASP A 101 10.78 -7.32 -11.08
CA ASP A 101 10.36 -7.16 -9.69
C ASP A 101 9.03 -7.87 -9.41
N LYS A 102 9.14 -9.11 -8.91
CA LYS A 102 7.98 -9.91 -8.51
C LYS A 102 7.19 -9.30 -7.34
N SER A 103 7.81 -8.48 -6.48
CA SER A 103 7.12 -7.81 -5.38
C SER A 103 6.35 -6.60 -5.90
N GLY A 104 6.98 -5.72 -6.67
CA GLY A 104 6.32 -4.62 -7.38
C GLY A 104 5.15 -5.08 -8.27
N LEU A 105 5.28 -6.19 -9.01
CA LEU A 105 4.18 -6.75 -9.80
C LEU A 105 3.02 -7.28 -8.93
N ARG A 106 3.29 -7.78 -7.72
CA ARG A 106 2.25 -8.16 -6.75
C ARG A 106 1.58 -6.95 -6.12
N GLU A 107 2.32 -5.88 -5.83
CA GLU A 107 1.75 -4.60 -5.40
C GLU A 107 0.80 -4.05 -6.45
N LEU A 108 1.21 -4.06 -7.72
CA LEU A 108 0.39 -3.62 -8.84
C LEU A 108 -0.92 -4.40 -8.98
N VAL A 109 -0.88 -5.72 -8.78
CA VAL A 109 -2.10 -6.56 -8.73
C VAL A 109 -3.02 -6.16 -7.57
N HIS A 110 -2.47 -5.79 -6.41
CA HIS A 110 -3.28 -5.30 -5.29
C HIS A 110 -3.87 -3.90 -5.56
N MET A 111 -3.12 -2.98 -6.17
CA MET A 111 -3.65 -1.68 -6.65
C MET A 111 -4.80 -1.86 -7.64
N TRP A 112 -4.60 -2.73 -8.64
CA TRP A 112 -5.63 -3.05 -9.65
C TRP A 112 -6.89 -3.67 -9.01
N LYS A 113 -6.73 -4.58 -8.05
CA LYS A 113 -7.84 -5.17 -7.29
C LYS A 113 -8.59 -4.13 -6.47
N CYS A 114 -7.88 -3.27 -5.71
CA CYS A 114 -8.50 -2.21 -4.90
C CYS A 114 -9.20 -1.15 -5.75
N LYS A 115 -8.59 -0.72 -6.87
CA LYS A 115 -9.23 0.15 -7.86
C LYS A 115 -10.59 -0.38 -8.32
N ARG A 116 -10.70 -1.70 -8.51
CA ARG A 116 -11.94 -2.36 -8.97
C ARG A 116 -12.94 -2.68 -7.85
N SER A 117 -12.52 -2.80 -6.59
CA SER A 117 -13.38 -3.20 -5.46
C SER A 117 -13.78 -2.05 -4.52
N SER A 118 -12.88 -1.10 -4.24
CA SER A 118 -13.13 0.07 -3.37
C SER A 118 -13.20 1.40 -4.12
N GLY A 119 -12.89 1.41 -5.42
CA GLY A 119 -12.87 2.64 -6.23
C GLY A 119 -11.62 3.50 -6.05
N GLN A 120 -10.57 2.95 -5.45
CA GLN A 120 -9.28 3.62 -5.20
C GLN A 120 -8.72 4.31 -6.46
N ILE A 121 -8.20 5.53 -6.29
CA ILE A 121 -7.56 6.25 -7.38
C ILE A 121 -6.17 5.65 -7.61
N VAL A 122 -5.82 5.36 -8.85
CA VAL A 122 -4.48 4.87 -9.23
C VAL A 122 -3.91 5.86 -10.24
N LEU A 123 -2.71 6.37 -9.94
CA LEU A 123 -2.03 7.44 -10.67
C LEU A 123 -0.63 6.96 -11.08
N PRO A 124 -0.48 6.29 -12.24
CA PRO A 124 0.80 5.75 -12.64
C PRO A 124 1.79 6.84 -13.04
N ILE A 125 3.06 6.57 -12.79
CA ILE A 125 4.20 7.36 -13.27
C ILE A 125 5.10 6.41 -14.07
N PHE A 126 5.65 6.88 -15.17
CA PHE A 126 6.44 6.09 -16.11
C PHE A 126 7.81 6.76 -16.27
N ASP A 127 8.88 6.10 -15.86
CA ASP A 127 10.25 6.62 -15.80
C ASP A 127 11.19 5.74 -16.64
N GLU A 128 11.89 6.33 -17.60
CA GLU A 128 12.58 5.64 -18.71
C GLU A 128 11.75 4.63 -19.55
N VAL A 129 10.47 4.42 -19.24
CA VAL A 129 9.57 3.46 -19.92
C VAL A 129 8.31 4.13 -20.47
N GLY A 130 7.75 3.59 -21.55
CA GLY A 130 6.53 4.13 -22.17
C GLY A 130 5.23 3.60 -21.54
N PRO A 131 4.13 4.39 -21.50
CA PRO A 131 2.82 3.88 -21.06
C PRO A 131 2.33 2.69 -21.91
N LEU A 132 2.62 2.73 -23.22
CA LEU A 132 2.32 1.63 -24.15
C LEU A 132 3.17 0.38 -23.86
N GLU A 133 4.43 0.54 -23.47
CA GLU A 133 5.31 -0.58 -23.12
C GLU A 133 4.78 -1.33 -21.88
N VAL A 134 4.40 -0.57 -20.84
CA VAL A 134 3.75 -1.11 -19.64
C VAL A 134 2.39 -1.73 -19.97
N GLN A 135 1.57 -1.07 -20.80
CA GLN A 135 0.22 -1.53 -21.14
C GLN A 135 0.22 -2.83 -21.97
N LEU A 136 1.12 -2.94 -22.94
CA LEU A 136 1.10 -4.01 -23.95
C LEU A 136 2.15 -5.10 -23.72
N LEU A 137 3.12 -4.88 -22.81
CA LEU A 137 4.34 -5.67 -22.68
C LEU A 137 5.07 -5.76 -24.03
N GLU A 138 5.49 -4.59 -24.53
CA GLU A 138 6.32 -4.42 -25.73
C GLU A 138 7.77 -4.07 -25.33
N GLY A 139 8.55 -3.46 -26.21
CA GLY A 139 9.88 -2.90 -25.89
C GLY A 139 10.91 -3.94 -25.42
N GLU A 140 11.73 -3.56 -24.44
CA GLU A 140 12.66 -4.47 -23.75
C GLU A 140 11.88 -5.40 -22.80
N SER A 141 10.78 -4.88 -22.25
CA SER A 141 9.93 -5.54 -21.25
C SER A 141 9.32 -6.87 -21.73
N ILE A 142 9.10 -7.06 -23.04
CA ILE A 142 8.56 -8.32 -23.58
C ILE A 142 9.53 -9.50 -23.40
N GLU A 143 10.81 -9.32 -23.69
CA GLU A 143 11.81 -10.40 -23.58
C GLU A 143 12.05 -10.77 -22.12
N GLU A 144 12.05 -9.77 -21.24
CA GLU A 144 12.19 -9.97 -19.81
C GLU A 144 10.98 -10.66 -19.19
N PHE A 145 9.75 -10.26 -19.55
CA PHE A 145 8.53 -10.92 -19.06
C PHE A 145 8.44 -12.36 -19.57
N SER A 146 8.81 -12.64 -20.82
CA SER A 146 8.87 -14.01 -21.36
C SER A 146 9.85 -14.93 -20.60
N ARG A 147 10.88 -14.38 -19.95
CA ARG A 147 11.82 -15.16 -19.11
C ARG A 147 11.22 -15.57 -17.75
N LEU A 148 9.99 -15.16 -17.44
CA LEU A 148 9.21 -15.58 -16.26
C LEU A 148 8.32 -16.80 -16.55
N GLU A 149 8.02 -17.07 -17.82
CA GLU A 149 7.20 -18.21 -18.26
C GLU A 149 7.87 -19.54 -17.84
N GLY A 150 7.10 -20.46 -17.27
CA GLY A 150 7.62 -21.70 -16.65
C GLY A 150 8.45 -21.51 -15.37
N ARG A 151 8.64 -20.28 -14.86
CA ARG A 151 9.29 -19.95 -13.58
C ARG A 151 8.35 -19.28 -12.55
N VAL A 152 7.12 -19.06 -12.96
CA VAL A 152 6.01 -18.42 -12.25
C VAL A 152 4.75 -19.19 -12.65
N ASP A 153 3.75 -19.25 -11.77
CA ASP A 153 2.48 -19.90 -12.10
C ASP A 153 1.70 -19.09 -13.17
N GLU A 154 1.06 -19.78 -14.12
CA GLU A 154 0.31 -19.14 -15.22
C GLU A 154 -0.87 -18.27 -14.72
N MET A 155 -1.43 -18.56 -13.54
CA MET A 155 -2.42 -17.70 -12.91
C MET A 155 -1.79 -16.40 -12.39
N GLU A 156 -0.61 -16.46 -11.78
CA GLU A 156 0.13 -15.28 -11.29
C GLU A 156 0.60 -14.41 -12.47
N LEU A 157 1.20 -15.01 -13.51
CA LEU A 157 1.48 -14.32 -14.79
C LEU A 157 0.22 -13.72 -15.40
N GLY A 158 -0.89 -14.46 -15.37
CA GLY A 158 -2.19 -14.03 -15.87
C GLY A 158 -2.88 -12.94 -15.04
N GLU A 159 -2.45 -12.68 -13.80
CA GLU A 159 -2.83 -11.49 -13.04
C GLU A 159 -1.90 -10.32 -13.33
N TRP A 160 -0.57 -10.55 -13.41
CA TRP A 160 0.40 -9.51 -13.76
C TRP A 160 0.11 -8.87 -15.12
N ARG A 161 -0.10 -9.66 -16.19
CA ARG A 161 -0.44 -9.11 -17.53
C ARG A 161 -1.71 -8.26 -17.51
N LYS A 162 -2.70 -8.60 -16.67
CA LYS A 162 -3.96 -7.81 -16.54
C LYS A 162 -3.76 -6.51 -15.76
N ALA A 163 -3.04 -6.58 -14.64
CA ALA A 163 -2.76 -5.40 -13.83
C ALA A 163 -1.90 -4.38 -14.60
N LEU A 164 -0.91 -4.85 -15.36
CA LEU A 164 -0.09 -4.05 -16.27
C LEU A 164 -0.93 -3.41 -17.38
N ALA A 165 -1.74 -4.19 -18.10
CA ALA A 165 -2.60 -3.65 -19.16
C ALA A 165 -3.64 -2.64 -18.65
N GLU A 166 -4.27 -2.90 -17.50
CA GLU A 166 -5.28 -1.98 -16.96
C GLU A 166 -4.67 -0.74 -16.32
N VAL A 167 -3.56 -0.85 -15.57
CA VAL A 167 -2.91 0.33 -14.93
C VAL A 167 -2.11 1.15 -15.94
N GLY A 168 -1.41 0.51 -16.88
CA GLY A 168 -0.69 1.19 -17.97
C GLY A 168 -1.63 1.96 -18.92
N SER A 169 -2.90 1.55 -19.03
CA SER A 169 -3.92 2.29 -19.79
C SER A 169 -4.45 3.56 -19.10
N LEU A 170 -4.11 3.80 -17.83
CA LEU A 170 -4.57 4.97 -17.09
C LEU A 170 -3.77 6.22 -17.46
N ARG A 171 -4.40 7.39 -17.35
CA ARG A 171 -3.68 8.66 -17.46
C ARG A 171 -2.70 8.80 -16.31
N GLY A 172 -1.44 8.99 -16.65
CA GLY A 172 -0.31 9.15 -15.73
C GLY A 172 0.69 10.18 -16.21
N TRP A 173 1.90 10.15 -15.64
CA TRP A 173 2.98 11.09 -15.94
C TRP A 173 4.21 10.35 -16.50
N GLU A 174 4.65 10.71 -17.69
CA GLU A 174 5.94 10.25 -18.24
C GLU A 174 7.05 11.18 -17.74
N ALA A 175 7.88 10.72 -16.81
CA ALA A 175 8.79 11.54 -16.01
C ALA A 175 9.78 12.36 -16.86
N GLU A 176 10.31 11.79 -17.94
CA GLU A 176 11.19 12.48 -18.90
C GLU A 176 10.58 13.78 -19.44
N LYS A 177 9.26 13.80 -19.69
CA LYS A 177 8.54 14.98 -20.21
C LYS A 177 8.47 16.12 -19.19
N PHE A 178 8.72 15.83 -17.92
CA PHE A 178 8.86 16.81 -16.85
C PHE A 178 10.34 17.08 -16.50
N ALA A 179 11.26 16.14 -16.72
CA ALA A 179 12.70 16.34 -16.55
C ALA A 179 13.26 17.43 -17.50
N TYR A 180 12.76 17.51 -18.74
CA TYR A 180 13.06 18.63 -19.65
C TYR A 180 12.40 19.97 -19.22
N GLY A 181 11.45 19.93 -18.29
CA GLY A 181 10.75 21.08 -17.72
C GLY A 181 11.26 21.41 -16.31
N TYR A 182 12.45 22.01 -16.21
CA TYR A 182 13.17 22.32 -14.96
C TYR A 182 12.49 23.41 -14.08
N ILE A 183 11.21 23.24 -13.75
CA ILE A 183 10.42 23.98 -12.75
C ILE A 183 9.51 22.99 -11.99
N ILE A 184 9.98 22.50 -10.84
CA ILE A 184 9.09 22.17 -9.70
C ILE A 184 9.43 23.13 -8.53
N CYS A 185 9.57 24.41 -8.88
CA CYS A 185 9.55 25.52 -7.94
C CYS A 185 8.39 26.45 -8.34
N HIS A 186 7.33 26.43 -7.52
CA HIS A 186 6.07 27.18 -7.73
C HIS A 186 5.19 26.74 -8.92
N ARG A 187 4.31 25.77 -8.67
CA ARG A 187 2.90 26.13 -8.42
C ARG A 187 2.15 25.01 -7.68
N ASN A 188 1.17 25.43 -6.88
CA ASN A 188 0.37 24.55 -6.04
C ASN A 188 -0.45 23.58 -6.91
N ILE A 189 -0.46 22.30 -6.55
CA ILE A 189 -1.50 21.35 -6.95
C ILE A 189 -2.41 21.17 -5.74
N ILE A 190 -3.50 21.94 -5.73
CA ILE A 190 -4.72 21.78 -4.91
C ILE A 190 -5.90 22.21 -5.80
#